data_AF-B6K249-F1
#
_entry.id   AF-B6K249-F1
#
_cell.length_a   1.000
_cell.length_b   1.000
_cell.length_c   1.000
_cell.angle_alpha   90.00
_cell.angle_beta   90.00
_cell.angle_gamma   90.00
#
_symmetry.space_group_name_H-M   'P 1'
#
loop_
_entity.id
_entity.type
_entity.pdbx_description
1 polymer ?
#
loop_
_entity_poly.entity_id
_entity_poly.type
_entity_poly.pdbx_seq_one_letter_code
_entity_poly.pdbx_strand_id
1 'polypeptide(L)'
;MAENVDITGKRVDKLSAAPTPHNTPSGTAAPISSAKAPQFMTIEEGDEGLGEKLGSLAYDISSLPASVRRRLSALKGLEGERNKLEVEFQHAILELEKEFSKKYEPLYARRAEIVRGAREPTSEEIEKGEYDVESNGEAEQEKAVETKGIPEFWLTAMKNDLMISEAVTTEDEEALKHLVDIRLSYPEKPGFTLEFEFEKNDFFTNTVLKKTYYYGEQPTRESIFLYDHAEGDKIEWLPNRDLTVRVVTKKQRNKTTKQTRVVKSTVKRDSFFDFFTALQVGEDGEDAEVDENGEDIDDLIARDYEVAENFKERLIPHAVEWFTGEILALENYDNFSDIEEEDEEDEFDDEHVLNLKDKTSADDEDSLVSDDDEVQNNQNPTECRQQ
;
A
#
# COMPACT_ATOMS: atom_id res chain seq x y z
N MET A 1 41.54 17.19 -15.89
CA MET A 1 41.89 16.69 -17.22
C MET A 1 40.87 15.61 -17.52
N ALA A 2 40.06 15.77 -18.57
CA ALA A 2 39.05 14.80 -18.95
C ALA A 2 39.45 14.17 -20.28
N GLU A 3 39.43 12.85 -20.36
CA GLU A 3 39.49 12.12 -21.62
C GLU A 3 38.09 11.56 -21.93
N ASN A 4 37.51 12.03 -23.03
CA ASN A 4 36.31 11.43 -23.60
C ASN A 4 36.67 10.08 -24.20
N VAL A 5 35.88 9.05 -23.93
CA VAL A 5 35.85 7.83 -24.74
C VAL A 5 34.53 7.81 -25.50
N ASP A 6 34.64 7.91 -26.81
CA ASP A 6 33.54 7.96 -27.77
C ASP A 6 33.01 6.54 -28.04
N ILE A 7 31.69 6.33 -27.92
CA ILE A 7 31.05 5.02 -28.13
C ILE A 7 29.94 5.18 -29.18
N THR A 8 30.33 5.22 -30.46
CA THR A 8 29.38 5.04 -31.57
C THR A 8 29.65 3.76 -32.34
N GLY A 9 28.72 2.82 -32.23
CA GLY A 9 28.38 1.90 -33.32
C GLY A 9 29.30 0.69 -33.55
N LYS A 10 28.93 -0.46 -32.98
CA LYS A 10 28.94 -1.72 -33.73
C LYS A 10 27.83 -2.66 -33.27
N ARG A 11 27.21 -3.32 -34.26
CA ARG A 11 25.98 -4.10 -34.12
C ARG A 11 26.14 -5.30 -33.18
N VAL A 12 25.03 -5.56 -32.49
CA VAL A 12 24.66 -6.84 -31.89
C VAL A 12 24.78 -7.95 -32.94
N ASP A 13 25.57 -9.00 -32.64
CA ASP A 13 25.44 -10.37 -33.18
C ASP A 13 26.57 -11.25 -32.59
N LYS A 14 26.19 -12.33 -31.88
CA LYS A 14 27.00 -13.37 -31.17
C LYS A 14 27.14 -13.21 -29.64
N LEU A 15 26.08 -13.60 -28.93
CA LEU A 15 26.11 -13.97 -27.50
C LEU A 15 25.78 -15.46 -27.23
N SER A 16 25.53 -16.26 -28.28
CA SER A 16 25.07 -17.66 -28.19
C SER A 16 26.18 -18.72 -28.15
N ALA A 17 27.38 -18.40 -27.64
CA ALA A 17 28.49 -19.35 -27.56
C ALA A 17 29.50 -19.05 -26.43
N ALA A 18 29.10 -19.29 -25.18
CA ALA A 18 30.01 -19.37 -24.04
C ALA A 18 29.88 -20.76 -23.36
N PRO A 19 30.97 -21.55 -23.23
CA PRO A 19 30.88 -22.91 -22.71
C PRO A 19 30.83 -22.94 -21.16
N THR A 20 29.96 -23.77 -20.62
CA THR A 20 29.88 -24.06 -19.18
C THR A 20 31.11 -24.87 -18.71
N PRO A 21 31.72 -24.52 -17.56
CA PRO A 21 32.89 -25.25 -17.04
C PRO A 21 32.47 -26.57 -16.37
N HIS A 22 32.32 -27.62 -17.18
CA HIS A 22 32.18 -29.00 -16.71
C HIS A 22 33.55 -29.54 -16.25
N ASN A 23 33.72 -29.80 -14.95
CA ASN A 23 34.96 -30.42 -14.45
C ASN A 23 34.75 -31.25 -13.17
N THR A 24 34.12 -32.41 -13.30
CA THR A 24 34.00 -33.42 -12.24
C THR A 24 34.92 -34.61 -12.56
N PRO A 25 36.07 -34.79 -11.88
CA PRO A 25 36.93 -35.94 -12.08
C PRO A 25 36.39 -37.15 -11.31
N SER A 26 35.74 -38.09 -12.01
CA SER A 26 35.35 -39.38 -11.45
C SER A 26 36.56 -40.29 -11.18
N GLY A 27 36.70 -40.76 -9.94
CA GLY A 27 37.28 -42.08 -9.65
C GLY A 27 38.72 -42.14 -9.14
N THR A 28 38.93 -41.85 -7.86
CA THR A 28 39.96 -42.54 -7.04
C THR A 28 39.41 -42.82 -5.65
N ALA A 29 39.23 -44.10 -5.32
CA ALA A 29 38.74 -44.53 -4.01
C ALA A 29 39.87 -44.53 -2.95
N ALA A 30 39.60 -43.94 -1.79
CA ALA A 30 40.40 -44.06 -0.57
C ALA A 30 39.48 -44.46 0.60
N PRO A 31 39.92 -45.33 1.54
CA PRO A 31 39.04 -45.92 2.53
C PRO A 31 38.73 -44.94 3.68
N ILE A 32 37.45 -44.58 3.83
CA ILE A 32 36.97 -43.75 4.94
C ILE A 32 36.68 -44.65 6.15
N SER A 33 37.56 -44.66 7.14
CA SER A 33 37.31 -45.33 8.41
C SER A 33 36.39 -44.49 9.31
N SER A 34 35.16 -44.96 9.50
CA SER A 34 34.24 -44.62 10.60
C SER A 34 34.26 -43.15 11.11
N ALA A 35 33.63 -42.25 10.36
CA ALA A 35 33.03 -41.04 10.94
C ALA A 35 31.51 -41.14 10.73
N LYS A 36 30.73 -41.22 11.81
CA LYS A 36 29.27 -41.25 11.75
C LYS A 36 28.79 -39.83 11.41
N ALA A 37 28.15 -39.66 10.26
CA ALA A 37 27.57 -38.37 9.89
C ALA A 37 26.52 -37.94 10.93
N PRO A 38 26.44 -36.65 11.29
CA PRO A 38 25.37 -36.16 12.13
C PRO A 38 24.05 -36.29 11.37
N GLN A 39 23.03 -36.86 12.01
CA GLN A 39 21.68 -36.92 11.46
C GLN A 39 20.99 -35.59 11.78
N PHE A 40 20.63 -34.84 10.75
CA PHE A 40 19.67 -33.75 10.88
C PHE A 40 18.29 -34.35 11.09
N MET A 41 17.52 -33.81 12.03
CA MET A 41 16.10 -34.13 12.17
C MET A 41 15.31 -33.02 11.47
N THR A 42 14.41 -33.42 10.57
CA THR A 42 13.45 -32.51 9.93
C THR A 42 12.52 -31.94 11.00
N ILE A 43 12.27 -30.64 10.94
CA ILE A 43 11.35 -29.95 11.86
C ILE A 43 10.01 -29.83 11.14
N GLU A 44 8.93 -30.30 11.77
CA GLU A 44 7.57 -30.02 11.33
C GLU A 44 7.14 -28.62 11.78
N GLU A 45 6.39 -27.93 10.93
CA GLU A 45 5.95 -26.55 11.16
C GLU A 45 4.91 -26.46 12.27
N GLY A 46 5.14 -25.52 13.18
CA GLY A 46 4.31 -25.26 14.36
C GLY A 46 4.89 -24.06 15.08
N ASP A 47 4.14 -22.95 15.06
CA ASP A 47 4.59 -21.60 15.40
C ASP A 47 4.84 -21.40 16.92
N GLU A 48 4.26 -22.27 17.75
CA GLU A 48 4.51 -22.31 19.19
C GLU A 48 5.92 -22.84 19.51
N GLY A 49 6.92 -21.94 19.57
CA GLY A 49 8.20 -22.24 20.22
C GLY A 49 9.46 -21.59 19.65
N LEU A 50 9.39 -20.51 18.87
CA LEU A 50 10.59 -19.84 18.34
C LEU A 50 11.60 -19.46 19.44
N GLY A 51 11.15 -18.87 20.56
CA GLY A 51 12.03 -18.50 21.68
C GLY A 51 12.71 -19.68 22.38
N GLU A 52 11.98 -20.78 22.60
CA GLU A 52 12.51 -21.97 23.28
C GLU A 52 13.45 -22.79 22.36
N LYS A 53 13.14 -22.85 21.07
CA LYS A 53 14.01 -23.48 20.04
C LYS A 53 15.28 -22.66 19.80
N LEU A 54 15.23 -21.32 19.70
CA LEU A 54 16.42 -20.47 19.57
C LEU A 54 17.38 -20.64 20.76
N GLY A 55 16.84 -20.64 21.98
CA GLY A 55 17.62 -20.85 23.20
C GLY A 55 18.37 -22.19 23.23
N SER A 56 17.79 -23.24 22.63
CA SER A 56 18.39 -24.58 22.58
C SER A 56 19.58 -24.71 21.61
N LEU A 57 19.67 -23.83 20.60
CA LEU A 57 20.73 -23.81 19.58
C LEU A 57 21.88 -22.85 19.90
N ALA A 58 21.68 -21.93 20.86
CA ALA A 58 22.69 -21.02 21.34
C ALA A 58 23.77 -21.76 22.15
N TYR A 59 24.89 -22.09 21.51
CA TYR A 59 26.08 -22.59 22.22
C TYR A 59 26.50 -21.59 23.30
N ASP A 60 26.54 -22.03 24.56
CA ASP A 60 27.14 -21.24 25.65
C ASP A 60 28.61 -20.97 25.32
N ILE A 61 28.88 -19.72 24.90
CA ILE A 61 30.21 -19.26 24.48
C ILE A 61 31.23 -19.45 25.61
N SER A 62 30.81 -19.41 26.88
CA SER A 62 31.68 -19.59 28.05
C SER A 62 32.19 -21.04 28.17
N SER A 63 31.35 -22.02 27.81
CA SER A 63 31.70 -23.45 27.78
C SER A 63 32.71 -23.82 26.68
N LEU A 64 32.86 -22.98 25.65
CA LEU A 64 33.69 -23.28 24.49
C LEU A 64 35.20 -23.22 24.81
N PRO A 65 36.02 -24.12 24.21
CA PRO A 65 37.47 -24.09 24.34
C PRO A 65 38.07 -22.72 24.01
N ALA A 66 39.13 -22.33 24.73
CA ALA A 66 39.75 -21.01 24.56
C ALA A 66 40.24 -20.72 23.13
N SER A 67 40.60 -21.76 22.36
CA SER A 67 40.93 -21.66 20.94
C SER A 67 39.72 -21.30 20.07
N VAL A 68 38.54 -21.83 20.38
CA VAL A 68 37.28 -21.53 19.69
C VAL A 68 36.80 -20.12 20.07
N ARG A 69 36.82 -19.76 21.36
CA ARG A 69 36.49 -18.39 21.81
C ARG A 69 37.35 -17.33 21.12
N ARG A 70 38.67 -17.54 21.00
CA ARG A 70 39.56 -16.61 20.26
C ARG A 70 39.18 -16.47 18.79
N ARG A 71 38.74 -17.55 18.13
CA ARG A 71 38.23 -17.50 16.74
C ARG A 71 36.93 -16.71 16.66
N LEU A 72 35.97 -16.94 17.57
CA LEU A 72 34.72 -16.18 17.63
C LEU A 72 34.98 -14.68 17.89
N SER A 73 35.92 -14.33 18.77
CA SER A 73 36.32 -12.93 18.97
C SER A 73 36.94 -12.30 17.72
N ALA A 74 37.72 -13.06 16.94
CA ALA A 74 38.25 -12.58 15.66
C ALA A 74 37.14 -12.41 14.60
N LEU A 75 36.18 -13.34 14.52
CA LEU A 75 35.01 -13.22 13.63
C LEU A 75 34.15 -12.00 13.99
N LYS A 76 33.89 -11.74 15.29
CA LYS A 76 33.20 -10.53 15.73
C LYS A 76 33.97 -9.24 15.39
N GLY A 77 35.30 -9.31 15.33
CA GLY A 77 36.14 -8.22 14.82
C GLY A 77 35.88 -7.95 13.32
N LEU A 78 35.89 -9.00 12.50
CA LEU A 78 35.60 -8.91 11.06
C LEU A 78 34.15 -8.46 10.77
N GLU A 79 33.19 -8.92 11.57
CA GLU A 79 31.79 -8.45 11.53
C GLU A 79 31.72 -6.93 11.79
N GLY A 80 32.48 -6.43 12.78
CA GLY A 80 32.60 -4.99 13.05
C GLY A 80 33.34 -4.19 11.96
N GLU A 81 34.18 -4.82 11.14
CA GLU A 81 34.76 -4.18 9.95
C GLU A 81 33.76 -4.15 8.79
N ARG A 82 33.02 -5.25 8.56
CA ARG A 82 31.94 -5.33 7.57
C ARG A 82 30.85 -4.28 7.84
N ASN A 83 30.42 -4.13 9.10
CA ASN A 83 29.37 -3.19 9.47
C ASN A 83 29.76 -1.72 9.21
N LYS A 84 31.06 -1.37 9.19
CA LYS A 84 31.50 -0.01 8.79
C LYS A 84 31.34 0.23 7.30
N LEU A 85 31.68 -0.78 6.48
CA LEU A 85 31.46 -0.73 5.04
C LEU A 85 29.97 -0.68 4.69
N GLU A 86 29.12 -1.34 5.48
CA GLU A 86 27.67 -1.26 5.35
C GLU A 86 27.16 0.18 5.59
N VAL A 87 27.66 0.87 6.62
CA VAL A 87 27.34 2.29 6.87
C VAL A 87 27.79 3.18 5.71
N GLU A 88 28.99 2.97 5.17
CA GLU A 88 29.46 3.69 3.97
C GLU A 88 28.58 3.42 2.75
N PHE A 89 28.10 2.18 2.56
CA PHE A 89 27.21 1.79 1.47
C PHE A 89 25.82 2.44 1.57
N GLN A 90 25.20 2.45 2.75
CA GLN A 90 23.88 3.06 2.95
C GLN A 90 23.95 4.60 2.81
N HIS A 91 25.02 5.25 3.26
CA HIS A 91 25.23 6.67 2.97
C HIS A 91 25.38 6.95 1.47
N ALA A 92 26.04 6.06 0.71
CA ALA A 92 26.14 6.19 -0.74
C ALA A 92 24.79 5.98 -1.46
N ILE A 93 23.92 5.11 -0.95
CA ILE A 93 22.53 4.98 -1.44
C ILE A 93 21.78 6.30 -1.22
N LEU A 94 21.77 6.84 0.00
CA LEU A 94 21.06 8.08 0.31
C LEU A 94 21.59 9.29 -0.49
N GLU A 95 22.90 9.35 -0.78
CA GLU A 95 23.46 10.38 -1.66
C GLU A 95 23.03 10.19 -3.13
N LEU A 96 22.95 8.94 -3.60
CA LEU A 96 22.47 8.58 -4.94
C LEU A 96 20.97 8.90 -5.12
N GLU A 97 20.13 8.59 -4.13
CA GLU A 97 18.71 8.98 -4.08
C GLU A 97 18.57 10.50 -4.19
N LYS A 98 19.34 11.27 -3.41
CA LYS A 98 19.38 12.74 -3.47
C LYS A 98 19.90 13.27 -4.81
N GLU A 99 20.73 12.52 -5.55
CA GLU A 99 21.14 12.87 -6.91
C GLU A 99 20.02 12.61 -7.93
N PHE A 100 19.37 11.45 -7.85
CA PHE A 100 18.33 11.03 -8.80
C PHE A 100 17.00 11.77 -8.58
N SER A 101 16.64 12.09 -7.33
CA SER A 101 15.52 12.96 -6.99
C SER A 101 15.52 14.27 -7.80
N LYS A 102 16.69 14.93 -7.93
CA LYS A 102 16.87 16.16 -8.74
C LYS A 102 16.75 15.93 -10.25
N LYS A 103 16.94 14.70 -10.73
CA LYS A 103 16.73 14.31 -12.14
C LYS A 103 15.26 14.02 -12.42
N TYR A 104 14.53 13.51 -11.43
CA TYR A 104 13.08 13.26 -11.52
C TYR A 104 12.25 14.54 -11.31
N GLU A 105 12.73 15.49 -10.49
CA GLU A 105 12.09 16.79 -10.23
C GLU A 105 11.51 17.50 -11.49
N PRO A 106 12.25 17.68 -12.61
CA PRO A 106 11.68 18.28 -13.82
C PRO A 106 10.59 17.43 -14.50
N LEU A 107 10.62 16.09 -14.36
CA LEU A 107 9.58 15.20 -14.88
C LEU A 107 8.31 15.29 -14.03
N TYR A 108 8.45 15.28 -12.70
CA TYR A 108 7.31 15.46 -11.79
C TYR A 108 6.71 16.87 -11.89
N ALA A 109 7.53 17.91 -12.07
CA ALA A 109 7.05 19.25 -12.37
C ALA A 109 6.24 19.27 -13.68
N ARG A 110 6.70 18.58 -14.74
CA ARG A 110 5.95 18.47 -16.01
C ARG A 110 4.65 17.68 -15.86
N ARG A 111 4.64 16.58 -15.09
CA ARG A 111 3.40 15.87 -14.70
C ARG A 111 2.42 16.82 -14.02
N ALA A 112 2.89 17.59 -13.03
CA ALA A 112 2.05 18.50 -12.27
C ALA A 112 1.54 19.69 -13.12
N GLU A 113 2.22 20.10 -14.20
CA GLU A 113 1.67 21.05 -15.19
C GLU A 113 0.46 20.47 -15.95
N ILE A 114 0.57 19.20 -16.35
CA ILE A 114 -0.45 18.50 -17.14
C ILE A 114 -1.67 18.16 -16.27
N VAL A 115 -1.45 17.54 -15.09
CA VAL A 115 -2.52 17.20 -14.13
C VAL A 115 -3.34 18.43 -13.74
N ARG A 116 -2.70 19.58 -13.51
CA ARG A 116 -3.40 20.83 -13.17
C ARG A 116 -4.05 21.56 -14.35
N GLY A 117 -3.88 21.08 -15.58
CA GLY A 117 -4.29 21.79 -16.80
C GLY A 117 -3.65 23.19 -16.90
N ALA A 118 -2.41 23.32 -16.44
CA ALA A 118 -1.64 24.56 -16.54
C ALA A 118 -0.96 24.68 -17.91
N ARG A 119 -0.61 23.55 -18.52
CA ARG A 119 -0.05 23.47 -19.86
C ARG A 119 -0.32 22.10 -20.50
N GLU A 120 -1.00 22.12 -21.64
CA GLU A 120 -1.34 20.93 -22.42
C GLU A 120 -0.13 20.02 -22.75
N PRO A 121 -0.35 18.71 -22.93
CA PRO A 121 0.63 17.80 -23.52
C PRO A 121 1.00 18.21 -24.94
N THR A 122 2.25 17.97 -25.31
CA THR A 122 2.74 18.11 -26.69
C THR A 122 2.51 16.84 -27.48
N SER A 123 2.42 16.93 -28.81
CA SER A 123 2.22 15.76 -29.68
C SER A 123 3.32 14.70 -29.51
N GLU A 124 4.56 15.10 -29.20
CA GLU A 124 5.66 14.17 -28.91
C GLU A 124 5.56 13.48 -27.54
N GLU A 125 4.89 14.09 -26.56
CA GLU A 125 4.60 13.46 -25.27
C GLU A 125 3.47 12.44 -25.42
N ILE A 126 2.45 12.75 -26.24
CA ILE A 126 1.34 11.84 -26.57
C ILE A 126 1.84 10.66 -27.42
N GLU A 127 2.65 10.89 -28.46
CA GLU A 127 3.18 9.82 -29.33
C GLU A 127 4.09 8.83 -28.59
N LYS A 128 4.72 9.25 -27.49
CA LYS A 128 5.53 8.38 -26.61
C LYS A 128 4.71 7.65 -25.55
N GLY A 129 3.50 8.15 -25.24
CA GLY A 129 2.56 7.49 -24.36
C GLY A 129 1.64 6.59 -25.17
N GLU A 130 2.07 5.35 -25.42
CA GLU A 130 1.20 4.30 -25.95
C GLU A 130 0.15 3.89 -24.90
N TYR A 131 -0.86 4.75 -24.71
CA TYR A 131 -2.09 4.38 -24.02
C TYR A 131 -3.03 3.81 -25.06
N ASP A 132 -3.05 2.48 -25.18
CA ASP A 132 -3.91 1.79 -26.14
C ASP A 132 -5.37 1.94 -25.69
N VAL A 133 -6.06 2.93 -26.27
CA VAL A 133 -7.50 3.12 -26.08
C VAL A 133 -8.22 2.04 -26.90
N GLU A 134 -8.15 0.79 -26.43
CA GLU A 134 -9.13 -0.23 -26.77
C GLU A 134 -10.49 0.18 -26.18
N SER A 135 -11.13 1.12 -26.88
CA SER A 135 -12.45 1.66 -26.58
C SER A 135 -13.48 0.53 -26.64
N ASN A 136 -13.73 -0.07 -25.48
CA ASN A 136 -14.77 -1.07 -25.29
C ASN A 136 -16.15 -0.43 -25.50
N GLY A 137 -16.59 -0.40 -26.75
CA GLY A 137 -17.88 0.14 -27.16
C GLY A 137 -17.82 1.62 -27.58
N GLU A 138 -18.47 1.88 -28.71
CA GLU A 138 -19.02 3.17 -29.15
C GLU A 138 -18.16 4.42 -28.96
N ALA A 139 -17.55 4.87 -30.08
CA ALA A 139 -17.08 6.24 -30.23
C ALA A 139 -18.27 7.22 -30.25
N GLU A 140 -18.90 7.45 -29.10
CA GLU A 140 -19.76 8.60 -28.92
C GLU A 140 -18.94 9.87 -29.19
N GLN A 141 -19.51 10.77 -29.99
CA GLN A 141 -18.99 12.13 -30.09
C GLN A 141 -19.37 12.87 -28.80
N GLU A 142 -18.68 12.54 -27.71
CA GLU A 142 -18.83 13.26 -26.45
C GLU A 142 -18.59 14.75 -26.70
N LYS A 143 -19.53 15.55 -26.23
CA LYS A 143 -19.35 17.01 -26.24
C LYS A 143 -18.13 17.28 -25.38
N ALA A 144 -17.10 17.90 -25.98
CA ALA A 144 -15.93 18.35 -25.24
C ALA A 144 -16.37 19.28 -24.09
N VAL A 145 -16.53 18.69 -22.91
CA VAL A 145 -16.55 19.42 -21.65
C VAL A 145 -15.12 19.90 -21.49
N GLU A 146 -14.91 21.21 -21.42
CA GLU A 146 -13.59 21.78 -21.14
C GLU A 146 -13.21 21.50 -19.68
N THR A 147 -12.85 20.24 -19.38
CA THR A 147 -12.28 19.82 -18.10
C THR A 147 -10.84 20.28 -18.07
N LYS A 148 -10.53 21.20 -17.14
CA LYS A 148 -9.18 21.70 -16.97
C LYS A 148 -8.31 20.66 -16.27
N GLY A 149 -7.34 20.10 -16.99
CA GLY A 149 -6.40 19.10 -16.44
C GLY A 149 -7.07 17.74 -16.24
N ILE A 150 -6.58 16.99 -15.25
CA ILE A 150 -7.09 15.66 -14.87
C ILE A 150 -7.74 15.79 -13.48
N PRO A 151 -9.08 15.90 -13.40
CA PRO A 151 -9.79 16.03 -12.12
C PRO A 151 -9.52 14.84 -11.20
N GLU A 152 -9.41 15.11 -9.90
CA GLU A 152 -9.31 14.10 -8.84
C GLU A 152 -8.10 13.14 -8.96
N PHE A 153 -7.11 13.43 -9.83
CA PHE A 153 -5.97 12.55 -10.14
C PHE A 153 -5.31 11.90 -8.92
N TRP A 154 -4.91 12.71 -7.94
CA TRP A 154 -4.26 12.19 -6.73
C TRP A 154 -5.22 11.43 -5.81
N LEU A 155 -6.47 11.85 -5.70
CA LEU A 155 -7.48 11.14 -4.92
C LEU A 155 -7.75 9.75 -5.52
N THR A 156 -7.91 9.65 -6.85
CA THR A 156 -8.10 8.37 -7.54
C THR A 156 -6.88 7.47 -7.38
N ALA A 157 -5.65 8.00 -7.56
CA ALA A 157 -4.43 7.22 -7.34
C ALA A 157 -4.31 6.73 -5.89
N MET A 158 -4.56 7.60 -4.89
CA MET A 158 -4.56 7.25 -3.47
C MET A 158 -5.62 6.21 -3.09
N LYS A 159 -6.77 6.19 -3.78
CA LYS A 159 -7.85 5.21 -3.55
C LYS A 159 -7.57 3.86 -4.21
N ASN A 160 -6.65 3.78 -5.16
CA ASN A 160 -6.26 2.55 -5.81
C ASN A 160 -5.09 1.84 -5.08
N ASP A 161 -4.27 2.55 -4.31
CA ASP A 161 -3.36 1.88 -3.36
C ASP A 161 -4.13 1.45 -2.10
N LEU A 162 -4.07 0.16 -1.77
CA LEU A 162 -4.83 -0.43 -0.66
C LEU A 162 -4.53 0.24 0.69
N MET A 163 -3.25 0.38 1.04
CA MET A 163 -2.80 0.91 2.34
C MET A 163 -3.15 2.39 2.52
N ILE A 164 -3.02 3.19 1.47
CA ILE A 164 -3.42 4.60 1.50
C ILE A 164 -4.95 4.72 1.50
N SER A 165 -5.67 3.87 0.77
CA SER A 165 -7.14 3.89 0.73
C SER A 165 -7.78 3.60 2.08
N GLU A 166 -7.20 2.69 2.89
CA GLU A 166 -7.67 2.37 4.24
C GLU A 166 -7.57 3.57 5.19
N ALA A 167 -6.62 4.47 4.97
CA ALA A 167 -6.47 5.71 5.74
C ALA A 167 -7.41 6.84 5.30
N VAL A 168 -8.09 6.71 4.15
CA VAL A 168 -8.93 7.77 3.57
C VAL A 168 -10.41 7.51 3.85
N THR A 169 -11.05 8.41 4.60
CA THR A 169 -12.51 8.36 4.83
C THR A 169 -13.28 9.12 3.76
N THR A 170 -14.58 8.81 3.63
CA THR A 170 -15.48 9.45 2.65
C THR A 170 -15.59 10.97 2.79
N GLU A 171 -15.39 11.51 3.98
CA GLU A 171 -15.37 12.97 4.22
C GLU A 171 -14.02 13.61 3.89
N ASP A 172 -12.93 12.84 3.93
CA ASP A 172 -11.61 13.30 3.49
C ASP A 172 -11.56 13.46 1.97
N GLU A 173 -12.31 12.62 1.23
CA GLU A 173 -12.43 12.72 -0.23
C GLU A 173 -12.83 14.13 -0.69
N GLU A 174 -13.74 14.81 0.03
CA GLU A 174 -14.16 16.18 -0.34
C GLU A 174 -13.01 17.19 -0.29
N ALA A 175 -12.07 17.03 0.64
CA ALA A 175 -10.86 17.87 0.73
C ALA A 175 -9.75 17.40 -0.21
N LEU A 176 -9.56 16.08 -0.37
CA LEU A 176 -8.56 15.47 -1.24
C LEU A 176 -8.85 15.69 -2.74
N LYS A 177 -10.09 15.98 -3.14
CA LYS A 177 -10.40 16.51 -4.49
C LYS A 177 -9.61 17.76 -4.88
N HIS A 178 -9.16 18.54 -3.89
CA HIS A 178 -8.35 19.74 -4.07
C HIS A 178 -6.83 19.48 -3.99
N LEU A 179 -6.38 18.24 -3.84
CA LEU A 179 -4.97 17.86 -3.85
C LEU A 179 -4.44 17.89 -5.30
N VAL A 180 -3.49 18.77 -5.58
CA VAL A 180 -3.01 19.04 -6.95
C VAL A 180 -1.61 18.49 -7.23
N ASP A 181 -0.78 18.30 -6.22
CA ASP A 181 0.56 17.71 -6.34
C ASP A 181 0.99 17.03 -5.04
N ILE A 182 1.68 15.89 -5.15
CA ILE A 182 2.39 15.26 -4.03
C ILE A 182 3.87 15.19 -4.41
N ARG A 183 4.73 15.82 -3.61
CA ARG A 183 6.17 15.90 -3.85
C ARG A 183 6.97 15.21 -2.75
N LEU A 184 8.07 14.60 -3.15
CA LEU A 184 9.12 14.13 -2.28
C LEU A 184 10.28 15.13 -2.28
N SER A 185 10.79 15.48 -1.10
CA SER A 185 11.99 16.29 -0.93
C SER A 185 12.86 15.74 0.19
N TYR A 186 14.15 16.09 0.20
CA TYR A 186 15.11 15.58 1.18
C TYR A 186 15.68 16.73 2.02
N PRO A 187 15.46 16.76 3.35
CA PRO A 187 16.02 17.78 4.23
C PRO A 187 17.55 17.67 4.39
N GLU A 188 18.13 18.65 5.10
CA GLU A 188 19.56 18.66 5.45
C GLU A 188 19.92 17.51 6.41
N LYS A 189 19.05 17.23 7.39
CA LYS A 189 19.13 16.03 8.23
C LYS A 189 18.82 14.76 7.39
N PRO A 190 19.36 13.58 7.75
CA PRO A 190 18.92 12.31 7.16
C PRO A 190 17.41 12.10 7.35
N GLY A 191 16.72 11.71 6.27
CA GLY A 191 15.26 11.66 6.24
C GLY A 191 14.69 12.15 4.90
N PHE A 192 13.36 12.29 4.84
CA PHE A 192 12.61 12.81 3.70
C PHE A 192 11.36 13.60 4.17
N THR A 193 10.85 14.45 3.29
CA THR A 193 9.62 15.24 3.51
C THR A 193 8.67 15.01 2.35
N LEU A 194 7.45 14.58 2.68
CA LEU A 194 6.31 14.57 1.78
C LEU A 194 5.62 15.94 1.83
N GLU A 195 5.37 16.55 0.67
CA GLU A 195 4.63 17.80 0.53
C GLU A 195 3.36 17.59 -0.30
N PHE A 196 2.21 17.90 0.29
CA PHE A 196 0.89 17.79 -0.32
C PHE A 196 0.40 19.19 -0.68
N GLU A 197 0.46 19.56 -1.96
CA GLU A 197 0.00 20.87 -2.44
C GLU A 197 -1.50 20.82 -2.73
N PHE A 198 -2.25 21.70 -2.05
CA PHE A 198 -3.69 21.85 -2.25
C PHE A 198 -4.00 23.16 -2.96
N GLU A 199 -4.97 23.12 -3.88
CA GLU A 199 -5.61 24.35 -4.32
C GLU A 199 -6.52 24.92 -3.21
N LYS A 200 -6.99 26.15 -3.43
CA LYS A 200 -7.86 26.84 -2.47
C LYS A 200 -9.18 26.08 -2.31
N ASN A 201 -9.37 25.51 -1.13
CA ASN A 201 -10.52 24.68 -0.77
C ASN A 201 -11.38 25.32 0.34
N ASP A 202 -12.49 24.66 0.67
CA ASP A 202 -13.46 25.08 1.70
C ASP A 202 -13.19 24.46 3.09
N PHE A 203 -12.04 23.79 3.28
CA PHE A 203 -11.70 23.05 4.51
C PHE A 203 -10.63 23.71 5.37
N PHE A 204 -9.51 24.15 4.80
CA PHE A 204 -8.38 24.75 5.51
C PHE A 204 -7.66 25.84 4.69
N THR A 205 -6.84 26.67 5.34
CA THR A 205 -6.09 27.75 4.67
C THR A 205 -4.70 27.37 4.16
N ASN A 206 -4.16 26.21 4.56
CA ASN A 206 -2.87 25.71 4.08
C ASN A 206 -2.91 25.45 2.56
N THR A 207 -1.91 25.93 1.83
CA THR A 207 -1.69 25.59 0.40
C THR A 207 -0.76 24.41 0.21
N VAL A 208 0.07 24.12 1.21
CA VAL A 208 0.93 22.92 1.25
C VAL A 208 0.87 22.41 2.69
N LEU A 209 0.56 21.12 2.85
CA LEU A 209 0.75 20.39 4.11
C LEU A 209 2.01 19.53 4.00
N LYS A 210 2.78 19.43 5.06
CA LYS A 210 4.04 18.66 5.07
C LYS A 210 4.04 17.57 6.13
N LYS A 211 4.73 16.47 5.83
CA LYS A 211 5.08 15.44 6.81
C LYS A 211 6.54 15.07 6.59
N THR A 212 7.37 15.25 7.61
CA THR A 212 8.82 15.00 7.55
C THR A 212 9.17 13.83 8.45
N TYR A 213 9.97 12.92 7.92
CA TYR A 213 10.51 11.77 8.64
C TYR A 213 12.01 11.90 8.77
N TYR A 214 12.53 11.65 9.97
CA TYR A 214 13.95 11.69 10.25
C TYR A 214 14.50 10.29 10.52
N TYR A 215 15.66 10.00 9.94
CA TYR A 215 16.39 8.76 10.22
C TYR A 215 17.40 9.00 11.35
N GLY A 216 17.47 8.06 12.29
CA GLY A 216 18.40 8.10 13.42
C GLY A 216 19.86 7.98 12.98
N GLU A 217 20.75 8.70 13.66
CA GLU A 217 22.20 8.69 13.35
C GLU A 217 22.92 7.41 13.83
N GLN A 218 22.23 6.52 14.56
CA GLN A 218 22.83 5.30 15.12
C GLN A 218 22.53 4.09 14.24
N PRO A 219 23.52 3.59 13.46
CA PRO A 219 23.33 2.37 12.69
C PRO A 219 23.15 1.17 13.62
N THR A 220 21.98 0.53 13.55
CA THR A 220 21.74 -0.73 14.27
C THR A 220 22.37 -1.90 13.52
N ARG A 221 22.27 -3.10 14.10
CA ARG A 221 22.76 -4.35 13.49
C ARG A 221 21.95 -4.77 12.25
N GLU A 222 20.70 -4.32 12.15
CA GLU A 222 19.69 -4.79 11.19
C GLU A 222 19.30 -3.71 10.16
N SER A 223 19.18 -2.44 10.56
CA SER A 223 19.04 -1.30 9.64
C SER A 223 19.88 -0.10 10.09
N ILE A 224 20.41 0.65 9.11
CA ILE A 224 21.24 1.85 9.33
C ILE A 224 20.39 3.13 9.35
N PHE A 225 19.27 3.14 8.65
CA PHE A 225 18.27 4.21 8.69
C PHE A 225 17.01 3.66 9.39
N LEU A 226 17.08 3.57 10.72
CA LEU A 226 15.88 3.41 11.54
C LEU A 226 15.19 4.77 11.64
N TYR A 227 13.86 4.79 11.61
CA TYR A 227 13.08 5.98 11.91
C TYR A 227 13.32 6.45 13.36
N ASP A 228 13.59 7.74 13.54
CA ASP A 228 13.83 8.37 14.85
C ASP A 228 12.55 9.05 15.35
N HIS A 229 11.98 9.93 14.52
CA HIS A 229 10.67 10.56 14.75
C HIS A 229 10.11 11.15 13.45
N ALA A 230 8.84 11.55 13.49
CA ALA A 230 8.19 12.32 12.44
C ALA A 230 7.73 13.71 12.93
N GLU A 231 7.89 14.72 12.09
CA GLU A 231 7.30 16.06 12.25
C GLU A 231 6.13 16.23 11.27
N GLY A 232 4.93 16.33 11.82
CA GLY A 232 3.72 16.72 11.09
C GLY A 232 3.61 18.24 10.87
N ASP A 233 2.52 18.66 10.22
CA ASP A 233 2.23 20.06 9.93
C ASP A 233 0.82 20.44 10.39
N LYS A 234 0.67 21.66 10.90
CA LYS A 234 -0.56 22.09 11.54
C LYS A 234 -1.58 22.56 10.51
N ILE A 235 -2.67 21.82 10.40
CA ILE A 235 -3.82 22.19 9.57
C ILE A 235 -4.57 23.37 10.19
N GLU A 236 -4.72 24.44 9.41
CA GLU A 236 -5.48 25.65 9.73
C GLU A 236 -6.94 25.49 9.29
N TRP A 237 -7.68 24.62 9.98
CA TRP A 237 -9.08 24.32 9.69
C TRP A 237 -9.98 25.57 9.72
N LEU A 238 -10.85 25.68 8.70
CA LEU A 238 -11.91 26.68 8.65
C LEU A 238 -13.03 26.37 9.65
N PRO A 239 -13.86 27.36 10.04
CA PRO A 239 -14.83 27.19 11.12
C PRO A 239 -15.86 26.07 10.87
N ASN A 240 -15.83 25.01 11.67
CA ASN A 240 -16.66 23.79 11.53
C ASN A 240 -16.34 22.97 10.26
N ARG A 241 -15.09 22.98 9.82
CA ARG A 241 -14.56 22.19 8.68
C ARG A 241 -13.44 21.23 9.04
N ASP A 242 -13.11 21.16 10.32
CA ASP A 242 -12.19 20.20 10.91
C ASP A 242 -12.72 18.78 10.71
N LEU A 243 -11.99 17.96 9.94
CA LEU A 243 -12.41 16.61 9.53
C LEU A 243 -12.02 15.53 10.55
N THR A 244 -10.96 15.76 11.35
CA THR A 244 -10.49 14.81 12.37
C THR A 244 -11.37 14.81 13.62
N VAL A 245 -12.44 15.61 13.64
CA VAL A 245 -13.34 15.74 14.78
C VAL A 245 -14.82 15.85 14.42
N ARG A 246 -15.66 15.27 15.27
CA ARG A 246 -17.13 15.32 15.15
C ARG A 246 -17.77 16.13 16.28
N VAL A 247 -18.58 17.12 15.93
CA VAL A 247 -19.27 17.99 16.89
C VAL A 247 -20.57 17.35 17.42
N VAL A 248 -20.48 16.65 18.55
CA VAL A 248 -21.61 16.01 19.24
C VAL A 248 -22.36 17.03 20.11
N THR A 249 -23.65 17.20 19.86
CA THR A 249 -24.48 18.17 20.58
C THR A 249 -25.24 17.52 21.75
N LYS A 250 -24.76 17.71 22.98
CA LYS A 250 -25.35 17.15 24.22
C LYS A 250 -26.29 18.18 24.89
N LYS A 251 -27.56 17.82 25.10
CA LYS A 251 -28.54 18.64 25.85
C LYS A 251 -28.36 18.42 27.35
N GLN A 252 -27.69 19.34 28.04
CA GLN A 252 -27.57 19.31 29.49
C GLN A 252 -28.77 19.98 30.16
N ARG A 253 -29.38 19.29 31.14
CA ARG A 253 -30.44 19.86 31.99
C ARG A 253 -29.89 20.16 33.38
N ASN A 254 -29.97 21.40 33.81
CA ASN A 254 -29.63 21.78 35.18
C ASN A 254 -30.63 21.11 36.15
N LYS A 255 -30.14 20.26 37.06
CA LYS A 255 -30.98 19.50 38.01
C LYS A 255 -31.81 20.42 38.93
N THR A 256 -31.29 21.59 39.27
CA THR A 256 -31.90 22.53 40.22
C THR A 256 -32.85 23.51 39.54
N THR A 257 -32.43 24.17 38.45
CA THR A 257 -33.24 25.19 37.77
C THR A 257 -34.15 24.61 36.67
N LYS A 258 -34.04 23.31 36.37
CA LYS A 258 -34.72 22.58 35.28
C LYS A 258 -34.46 23.10 33.86
N GLN A 259 -33.73 24.20 33.69
CA GLN A 259 -33.34 24.79 32.41
C GLN A 259 -32.42 23.84 31.63
N THR A 260 -32.63 23.77 30.32
CA THR A 260 -31.80 23.00 29.38
C THR A 260 -30.86 23.92 28.62
N ARG A 261 -29.55 23.67 28.73
CA ARG A 261 -28.52 24.28 27.88
C ARG A 261 -28.06 23.24 26.86
N VAL A 262 -27.90 23.68 25.61
CA VAL A 262 -27.26 22.88 24.57
C VAL A 262 -25.75 23.10 24.66
N VAL A 263 -24.99 22.02 24.84
CA VAL A 263 -23.52 22.05 24.89
C VAL A 263 -23.01 21.27 23.68
N LYS A 264 -22.25 21.93 22.81
CA LYS A 264 -21.47 21.27 21.77
C LYS A 264 -20.20 20.70 22.42
N SER A 265 -19.93 19.43 22.17
CA SER A 265 -18.71 18.71 22.57
C SER A 265 -18.07 18.20 21.30
N THR A 266 -16.80 18.48 21.11
CA THR A 266 -16.00 17.85 20.06
C THR A 266 -15.58 16.45 20.53
N VAL A 267 -15.41 15.51 19.60
CA VAL A 267 -14.93 14.13 19.82
C VAL A 267 -14.03 13.80 18.63
N LYS A 268 -12.87 13.14 18.83
CA LYS A 268 -12.00 12.68 17.74
C LYS A 268 -12.77 11.75 16.78
N ARG A 269 -12.34 11.71 15.53
CA ARG A 269 -12.91 10.90 14.46
C ARG A 269 -11.82 10.60 13.44
N ASP A 270 -11.71 9.33 13.06
CA ASP A 270 -10.82 8.82 12.04
C ASP A 270 -10.92 9.67 10.76
N SER A 271 -9.76 10.09 10.26
CA SER A 271 -9.58 10.95 9.09
C SER A 271 -8.15 10.81 8.58
N PHE A 272 -7.96 10.79 7.26
CA PHE A 272 -6.64 10.82 6.63
C PHE A 272 -5.77 11.98 7.16
N PHE A 273 -6.39 13.11 7.52
CA PHE A 273 -5.68 14.30 7.95
C PHE A 273 -5.02 14.17 9.33
N ASP A 274 -5.32 13.12 10.11
CA ASP A 274 -4.53 12.76 11.29
C ASP A 274 -3.09 12.36 10.93
N PHE A 275 -2.82 11.95 9.69
CA PHE A 275 -1.46 11.75 9.16
C PHE A 275 -0.57 13.01 9.30
N PHE A 276 -1.14 14.22 9.29
CA PHE A 276 -0.36 15.44 9.51
C PHE A 276 -0.16 15.79 10.98
N THR A 277 -0.73 15.03 11.91
CA THR A 277 -0.46 15.16 13.35
C THR A 277 0.79 14.35 13.69
N ALA A 278 1.75 14.97 14.39
CA ALA A 278 2.93 14.25 14.86
C ALA A 278 2.55 13.30 16.01
N LEU A 279 2.70 12.00 15.78
CA LEU A 279 2.72 11.00 16.84
C LEU A 279 4.07 11.09 17.58
N GLN A 280 4.05 11.03 18.90
CA GLN A 280 5.26 11.07 19.73
C GLN A 280 5.53 9.67 20.26
N VAL A 281 6.76 9.18 20.07
CA VAL A 281 7.25 7.95 20.71
C VAL A 281 7.32 8.20 22.23
N GLY A 282 6.81 7.27 23.04
CA GLY A 282 6.94 7.31 24.50
C GLY A 282 8.40 7.19 24.95
N GLU A 283 8.73 7.58 26.19
CA GLU A 283 10.06 7.30 26.74
C GLU A 283 10.21 5.80 27.07
N ASP A 284 11.34 5.20 26.69
CA ASP A 284 11.66 3.77 26.91
C ASP A 284 11.39 3.31 28.36
N GLY A 285 10.30 2.55 28.56
CA GLY A 285 10.00 1.86 29.81
C GLY A 285 8.79 2.36 30.61
N GLU A 286 7.96 3.25 30.06
CA GLU A 286 6.59 3.46 30.54
C GLU A 286 5.64 2.37 29.97
N ASP A 287 4.43 2.20 30.55
CA ASP A 287 3.44 1.25 30.03
C ASP A 287 3.04 1.66 28.60
N ALA A 288 2.71 0.69 27.72
CA ALA A 288 2.31 0.95 26.33
C ALA A 288 1.29 2.11 26.25
N GLU A 289 1.73 3.24 25.70
CA GLU A 289 0.89 4.42 25.64
C GLU A 289 -0.20 4.17 24.60
N VAL A 290 -1.45 4.37 25.01
CA VAL A 290 -2.61 4.26 24.13
C VAL A 290 -3.15 5.64 23.80
N ASP A 291 -3.60 5.81 22.56
CA ASP A 291 -4.17 7.07 22.09
C ASP A 291 -5.56 7.37 22.72
N GLU A 292 -6.21 8.47 22.30
CA GLU A 292 -7.55 8.83 22.79
C GLU A 292 -8.64 7.80 22.43
N ASN A 293 -8.43 6.95 21.42
CA ASN A 293 -9.32 5.84 21.03
C ASN A 293 -9.01 4.53 21.78
N GLY A 294 -7.79 4.39 22.32
CA GLY A 294 -7.31 3.19 23.01
C GLY A 294 -6.47 2.26 22.13
N GLU A 295 -5.97 2.76 20.99
CA GLU A 295 -5.04 2.05 20.10
C GLU A 295 -3.60 2.25 20.57
N ASP A 296 -2.73 1.25 20.36
CA ASP A 296 -1.32 1.30 20.74
C ASP A 296 -0.57 2.33 19.88
N ILE A 297 0.14 3.27 20.53
CA ILE A 297 0.87 4.33 19.82
C ILE A 297 2.02 3.77 18.98
N ASP A 298 2.66 2.66 19.38
CA ASP A 298 3.74 2.06 18.59
C ASP A 298 3.19 1.44 17.28
N ASP A 299 2.03 0.79 17.33
CA ASP A 299 1.33 0.27 16.13
C ASP A 299 0.89 1.43 15.20
N LEU A 300 0.40 2.54 15.77
CA LEU A 300 0.03 3.73 15.00
C LEU A 300 1.24 4.38 14.32
N ILE A 301 2.40 4.42 15.00
CA ILE A 301 3.66 4.95 14.45
C ILE A 301 4.20 4.03 13.34
N ALA A 302 4.15 2.72 13.53
CA ALA A 302 4.54 1.75 12.51
C ALA A 302 3.71 1.93 11.23
N ARG A 303 2.38 1.98 11.36
CA ARG A 303 1.46 2.21 10.23
C ARG A 303 1.68 3.57 9.55
N ASP A 304 2.02 4.61 10.31
CA ASP A 304 2.35 5.93 9.76
C ASP A 304 3.63 5.91 8.89
N TYR A 305 4.66 5.15 9.30
CA TYR A 305 5.88 4.95 8.53
C TYR A 305 5.63 4.09 7.26
N GLU A 306 4.82 3.05 7.35
CA GLU A 306 4.46 2.22 6.18
C GLU A 306 3.69 3.03 5.13
N VAL A 307 2.71 3.83 5.54
CA VAL A 307 1.99 4.75 4.64
C VAL A 307 2.95 5.77 4.00
N ALA A 308 3.93 6.28 4.76
CA ALA A 308 4.93 7.22 4.25
C ALA A 308 5.88 6.61 3.21
N GLU A 309 6.37 5.39 3.44
CA GLU A 309 7.15 4.66 2.44
C GLU A 309 6.32 4.31 1.21
N ASN A 310 5.03 3.99 1.36
CA ASN A 310 4.15 3.77 0.21
C ASN A 310 4.03 5.04 -0.65
N PHE A 311 3.81 6.22 -0.05
CA PHE A 311 3.87 7.49 -0.79
C PHE A 311 5.21 7.70 -1.50
N LYS A 312 6.33 7.45 -0.81
CA LYS A 312 7.71 7.70 -1.29
C LYS A 312 8.12 6.76 -2.44
N GLU A 313 7.90 5.45 -2.28
CA GLU A 313 8.41 4.40 -3.17
C GLU A 313 7.40 3.91 -4.21
N ARG A 314 6.08 3.94 -3.91
CA ARG A 314 5.04 3.42 -4.82
C ARG A 314 4.21 4.53 -5.45
N LEU A 315 3.52 5.35 -4.64
CA LEU A 315 2.54 6.30 -5.18
C LEU A 315 3.18 7.44 -5.99
N ILE A 316 4.20 8.13 -5.44
CA ILE A 316 4.79 9.29 -6.13
C ILE A 316 5.51 8.89 -7.43
N PRO A 317 6.29 7.78 -7.51
CA PRO A 317 6.93 7.37 -8.76
C PRO A 317 5.92 6.88 -9.81
N HIS A 318 4.95 6.04 -9.41
CA HIS A 318 4.02 5.36 -10.32
C HIS A 318 2.61 5.97 -10.35
N ALA A 319 2.46 7.26 -10.01
CA ALA A 319 1.16 7.93 -9.84
C ALA A 319 0.18 7.78 -11.02
N VAL A 320 0.68 7.64 -12.25
CA VAL A 320 -0.16 7.43 -13.44
C VAL A 320 -0.71 6.01 -13.48
N GLU A 321 0.13 5.00 -13.23
CA GLU A 321 -0.26 3.58 -13.19
C GLU A 321 -1.23 3.29 -12.03
N TRP A 322 -1.04 3.99 -10.89
CA TRP A 322 -2.01 4.00 -9.80
C TRP A 322 -3.32 4.67 -10.19
N PHE A 323 -3.29 5.79 -10.92
CA PHE A 323 -4.51 6.47 -11.39
C PHE A 323 -5.30 5.62 -12.39
N THR A 324 -4.62 4.95 -13.33
CA THR A 324 -5.26 4.09 -14.34
C THR A 324 -5.67 2.72 -13.79
N GLY A 325 -5.08 2.29 -12.69
CA GLY A 325 -5.33 0.99 -12.05
C GLY A 325 -4.53 -0.17 -12.67
N GLU A 326 -3.53 0.13 -13.51
CA GLU A 326 -2.65 -0.86 -14.14
C GLU A 326 -1.90 -1.71 -13.11
N ILE A 327 -1.44 -1.12 -12.00
CA ILE A 327 -0.78 -1.86 -10.91
C ILE A 327 -1.73 -2.88 -10.27
N LEU A 328 -2.99 -2.52 -10.03
CA LEU A 328 -3.99 -3.45 -9.49
C LEU A 328 -4.28 -4.61 -10.45
N ALA A 329 -4.22 -4.36 -11.77
CA ALA A 329 -4.37 -5.42 -12.76
C ALA A 329 -3.18 -6.39 -12.74
N LEU A 330 -1.96 -5.88 -12.57
CA LEU A 330 -0.73 -6.69 -12.47
C LEU A 330 -0.67 -7.50 -11.16
N GLU A 331 -0.90 -6.86 -10.01
CA GLU A 331 -0.86 -7.50 -8.69
C GLU A 331 -1.91 -8.62 -8.56
N ASN A 332 -3.10 -8.43 -9.16
CA ASN A 332 -4.12 -9.48 -9.22
C ASN A 332 -3.80 -10.60 -10.22
N TYR A 333 -3.02 -10.34 -11.28
CA TYR A 333 -2.67 -11.35 -12.28
C TYR A 333 -1.67 -12.37 -11.73
N ASP A 334 -0.65 -11.91 -11.00
CA ASP A 334 0.32 -12.79 -10.33
C ASP A 334 -0.38 -13.70 -9.30
N ASN A 335 -1.42 -13.20 -8.62
CA ASN A 335 -2.21 -13.98 -7.65
C ASN A 335 -3.23 -14.95 -8.29
N PHE A 336 -3.40 -14.94 -9.62
CA PHE A 336 -4.21 -15.91 -10.37
C PHE A 336 -3.36 -16.90 -11.19
N SER A 337 -2.05 -16.68 -11.33
CA SER A 337 -1.15 -17.57 -12.08
C SER A 337 -0.89 -18.92 -11.41
N ASP A 338 -1.26 -19.08 -10.14
CA ASP A 338 -1.07 -20.31 -9.34
C ASP A 338 -2.35 -21.17 -9.24
N ILE A 339 -3.43 -20.80 -9.94
CA ILE A 339 -4.53 -21.74 -10.18
C ILE A 339 -4.13 -22.62 -11.35
N GLU A 340 -3.42 -23.73 -11.07
CA GLU A 340 -3.37 -24.85 -12.00
C GLU A 340 -4.81 -25.26 -12.33
N GLU A 341 -5.17 -25.22 -13.61
CA GLU A 341 -6.41 -25.83 -14.09
C GLU A 341 -6.32 -27.34 -13.81
N GLU A 342 -6.91 -27.81 -12.70
CA GLU A 342 -7.16 -29.23 -12.50
C GLU A 342 -8.14 -29.69 -13.60
N ASP A 343 -7.58 -30.28 -14.67
CA ASP A 343 -8.30 -30.92 -15.76
C ASP A 343 -9.31 -31.94 -15.20
N GLU A 344 -10.58 -31.56 -15.05
CA GLU A 344 -11.69 -32.51 -14.92
C GLU A 344 -11.88 -33.23 -16.27
N GLU A 345 -11.08 -34.27 -16.51
CA GLU A 345 -11.26 -35.24 -17.60
C GLU A 345 -12.58 -36.02 -17.44
N ASP A 346 -13.71 -35.38 -17.76
CA ASP A 346 -15.01 -36.04 -17.89
C ASP A 346 -15.04 -36.88 -19.19
N GLU A 347 -14.53 -38.10 -19.07
CA GLU A 347 -14.45 -39.10 -20.15
C GLU A 347 -15.86 -39.50 -20.63
N PHE A 348 -16.19 -39.15 -21.89
CA PHE A 348 -17.41 -39.56 -22.57
C PHE A 348 -17.48 -41.09 -22.73
N ASP A 349 -18.58 -41.72 -22.31
CA ASP A 349 -19.03 -43.03 -22.84
C ASP A 349 -20.40 -42.87 -23.51
N ASP A 350 -20.62 -43.64 -24.58
CA ASP A 350 -21.48 -43.29 -25.70
C ASP A 350 -22.67 -44.26 -25.91
N GLU A 351 -23.62 -43.84 -26.74
CA GLU A 351 -24.72 -44.61 -27.34
C GLU A 351 -25.68 -45.41 -26.42
N HIS A 352 -26.94 -44.94 -26.36
CA HIS A 352 -28.03 -45.85 -26.73
C HIS A 352 -29.20 -45.13 -27.42
N VAL A 353 -29.16 -45.11 -28.76
CA VAL A 353 -30.25 -44.61 -29.62
C VAL A 353 -31.38 -45.63 -29.70
N LEU A 354 -32.62 -45.24 -29.37
CA LEU A 354 -33.83 -45.79 -30.02
C LEU A 354 -34.96 -44.75 -30.13
N ASN A 355 -35.31 -44.41 -31.38
CA ASN A 355 -36.50 -43.64 -31.73
C ASN A 355 -37.78 -44.49 -31.52
N LEU A 356 -38.84 -43.91 -30.96
CA LEU A 356 -40.22 -44.27 -31.30
C LEU A 356 -41.17 -43.06 -31.22
N LYS A 357 -41.73 -42.70 -32.38
CA LYS A 357 -42.95 -41.89 -32.49
C LYS A 357 -44.15 -42.84 -32.51
N ASP A 358 -45.22 -42.58 -31.73
CA ASP A 358 -46.61 -42.57 -32.26
C ASP A 358 -47.70 -42.16 -31.24
N LYS A 359 -48.79 -41.57 -31.77
CA LYS A 359 -50.24 -41.67 -31.39
C LYS A 359 -50.69 -41.51 -29.92
N THR A 360 -51.55 -40.56 -29.49
CA THR A 360 -52.91 -40.04 -29.88
C THR A 360 -54.00 -40.42 -28.84
N SER A 361 -55.10 -39.65 -28.78
CA SER A 361 -56.33 -39.82 -27.94
C SER A 361 -56.18 -39.23 -26.52
N ALA A 362 -56.94 -38.21 -26.09
CA ALA A 362 -58.39 -38.13 -25.77
C ALA A 362 -58.77 -39.00 -24.55
N ASP A 363 -59.62 -38.59 -23.60
CA ASP A 363 -60.59 -37.47 -23.54
C ASP A 363 -60.97 -37.15 -22.06
N ASP A 364 -61.85 -36.17 -21.82
CA ASP A 364 -62.72 -35.98 -20.63
C ASP A 364 -62.09 -35.71 -19.23
N GLU A 365 -62.66 -34.92 -18.29
CA GLU A 365 -63.84 -34.02 -18.20
C GLU A 365 -63.45 -32.90 -17.17
N ASP A 366 -63.79 -31.62 -17.33
CA ASP A 366 -65.03 -30.94 -16.87
C ASP A 366 -65.17 -30.89 -15.31
N SER A 367 -65.63 -29.83 -14.62
CA SER A 367 -66.01 -28.46 -14.98
C SER A 367 -66.19 -27.58 -13.71
N LEU A 368 -66.08 -26.25 -13.89
CA LEU A 368 -66.82 -25.13 -13.24
C LEU A 368 -67.22 -25.24 -11.74
N VAL A 369 -67.00 -24.22 -10.91
CA VAL A 369 -67.76 -22.93 -10.86
C VAL A 369 -66.93 -21.89 -10.06
N SER A 370 -66.69 -20.65 -10.50
CA SER A 370 -67.62 -19.49 -10.67
C SER A 370 -68.34 -19.11 -9.35
N ASP A 371 -68.49 -17.88 -8.87
CA ASP A 371 -68.33 -16.48 -9.35
C ASP A 371 -68.63 -15.59 -8.09
N ASP A 372 -68.51 -14.27 -7.98
CA ASP A 372 -67.71 -13.17 -8.58
C ASP A 372 -67.98 -11.90 -7.70
N ASP A 373 -67.39 -10.73 -8.02
CA ASP A 373 -67.85 -9.35 -7.73
C ASP A 373 -68.05 -8.89 -6.25
N GLU A 374 -68.16 -7.61 -5.83
CA GLU A 374 -67.79 -6.24 -6.29
C GLU A 374 -67.86 -5.35 -5.00
N VAL A 375 -67.20 -4.18 -4.80
CA VAL A 375 -65.98 -3.56 -5.34
C VAL A 375 -65.66 -2.29 -4.50
N GLN A 376 -64.51 -1.64 -4.73
CA GLN A 376 -64.21 -0.20 -4.44
C GLN A 376 -64.26 0.37 -2.98
N ASN A 377 -63.05 0.75 -2.52
CA ASN A 377 -62.59 2.16 -2.42
C ASN A 377 -62.46 2.87 -1.04
N ASN A 378 -61.33 3.60 -0.95
CA ASN A 378 -61.04 4.82 -0.17
C ASN A 378 -60.63 4.79 1.33
N GLN A 379 -59.41 5.32 1.53
CA GLN A 379 -58.98 6.34 2.53
C GLN A 379 -58.60 5.95 3.99
N ASN A 380 -57.37 6.41 4.34
CA ASN A 380 -56.79 6.68 5.67
C ASN A 380 -57.70 7.61 6.53
N PRO A 381 -57.48 7.90 7.86
CA PRO A 381 -56.19 7.85 8.60
C PRO A 381 -56.18 7.60 10.16
N THR A 382 -54.97 7.57 10.76
CA THR A 382 -54.58 8.10 12.11
C THR A 382 -55.09 7.52 13.46
N GLU A 383 -54.34 7.90 14.52
CA GLU A 383 -54.53 7.76 15.99
C GLU A 383 -54.20 6.38 16.59
N CYS A 384 -53.30 6.17 17.58
CA CYS A 384 -52.80 6.93 18.75
C CYS A 384 -53.67 6.81 20.03
N ARG A 385 -53.30 5.88 20.93
CA ARG A 385 -53.48 5.86 22.42
C ARG A 385 -52.68 4.66 22.98
N GLN A 386 -51.70 4.87 23.85
CA GLN A 386 -51.84 4.95 25.31
C GLN A 386 -52.57 3.75 25.96
N GLN A 387 -51.79 2.82 26.51
CA GLN A 387 -51.66 2.67 27.97
C GLN A 387 -50.22 2.27 28.32
#